data_AF-A0A960XF27-F1
#
_entry.id   AF-A0A960XF27-F1
#
_cell.length_a   1.000
_cell.length_b   1.000
_cell.length_c   1.000
_cell.angle_alpha   90.00
_cell.angle_beta   90.00
_cell.angle_gamma   90.00
#
_symmetry.space_group_name_H-M   'P 1'
#
loop_
_entity.id
_entity.type
_entity.pdbx_description
1 polymer ?
#
loop_
_entity_poly.entity_id
_entity_poly.type
_entity_poly.pdbx_seq_one_letter_code
_entity_poly.pdbx_strand_id
1 'polypeptide(L)'
;LVEQRGIKQTKICGSFIAPEEVPTLKQWGVNDLHPISLLKKKKKKPYTFLFPKPAASLSRENLEKQLATRAQDLGCTLTDQTADPPTFVATGKRGPTAPYFGFKGTLPSLDVEPALYLFPLPGAYIGFCPIENGEWNCAGWMRQKGPIPQLPPPFSIPAKILQGQAPPFAFQRPSPKEGLAIGDALTSLPPATGCGLSVAFTSAYLACTHEAQQWHALYRSTYRTALLFHFLLTHPTLLQSVNIFSTFFPILSKKIYEKSRLKINFGHD
;
A
#
# COMPACT_ATOMS: atom_id res chain seq x y z
N LEU A 1 6.74 17.82 -13.91
CA LEU A 1 6.71 17.13 -12.60
C LEU A 1 8.04 17.37 -11.90
N VAL A 2 8.00 17.79 -10.64
CA VAL A 2 9.21 18.02 -9.84
C VAL A 2 9.47 16.82 -8.94
N GLU A 3 10.62 16.15 -9.07
CA GLU A 3 11.03 15.02 -8.22
C GLU A 3 12.43 15.30 -7.66
N GLN A 4 12.47 15.74 -6.40
CA GLN A 4 13.69 16.22 -5.74
C GLN A 4 14.72 15.10 -5.43
N ARG A 5 14.33 13.83 -5.50
CA ARG A 5 15.18 12.71 -5.07
C ARG A 5 15.48 11.69 -6.17
N GLY A 6 15.07 12.00 -7.40
CA GLY A 6 15.11 11.07 -8.53
C GLY A 6 14.22 9.84 -8.34
N ILE A 7 14.12 9.02 -9.39
CA ILE A 7 13.25 7.82 -9.42
C ILE A 7 13.84 6.64 -8.61
N LYS A 8 15.03 6.80 -7.99
CA LYS A 8 15.81 5.68 -7.42
C LYS A 8 15.57 5.37 -5.94
N GLN A 9 14.63 6.03 -5.24
CA GLN A 9 14.44 5.77 -3.80
C GLN A 9 13.61 4.53 -3.49
N THR A 10 14.14 3.67 -2.62
CA THR A 10 13.40 2.52 -2.09
C THR A 10 12.27 2.96 -1.15
N LYS A 11 11.01 2.89 -1.61
CA LYS A 11 9.84 3.14 -0.74
C LYS A 11 9.38 1.85 -0.05
N ILE A 12 9.07 1.95 1.25
CA ILE A 12 8.86 0.84 2.20
C ILE A 12 7.71 -0.10 1.82
N CYS A 13 6.69 0.40 1.13
CA CYS A 13 5.49 -0.39 0.78
C CYS A 13 5.05 -0.08 -0.65
N GLY A 14 4.12 -0.89 -1.16
CA GLY A 14 3.45 -0.64 -2.44
C GLY A 14 3.84 -1.58 -3.58
N SER A 15 4.38 -2.77 -3.26
CA SER A 15 4.60 -3.82 -4.27
C SER A 15 3.36 -4.66 -4.54
N PHE A 16 2.41 -4.71 -3.61
CA PHE A 16 1.08 -5.26 -3.88
C PHE A 16 0.20 -4.19 -4.53
N ILE A 17 -0.53 -4.59 -5.56
CA ILE A 17 -1.45 -3.78 -6.33
C ILE A 17 -2.85 -4.38 -6.14
N ALA A 18 -3.76 -3.58 -5.59
CA ALA A 18 -5.12 -4.02 -5.35
C ALA A 18 -5.83 -4.35 -6.68
N PRO A 19 -6.74 -5.34 -6.72
CA PRO A 19 -7.43 -5.75 -7.94
C PRO A 19 -8.09 -4.61 -8.72
N GLU A 20 -8.56 -3.59 -8.01
CA GLU A 20 -9.26 -2.44 -8.58
C GLU A 20 -8.33 -1.51 -9.37
N GLU A 21 -7.02 -1.51 -9.08
CA GLU A 21 -6.03 -0.65 -9.75
C GLU A 21 -5.39 -1.31 -10.97
N VAL A 22 -5.49 -2.64 -11.08
CA VAL A 22 -4.82 -3.40 -12.15
C VAL A 22 -5.24 -2.92 -13.55
N PRO A 23 -6.54 -2.69 -13.86
CA PRO A 23 -6.93 -2.20 -15.18
C PRO A 23 -6.37 -0.82 -15.50
N THR A 24 -6.46 0.12 -14.55
CA THR A 24 -5.94 1.49 -14.69
C THR A 24 -4.44 1.50 -14.93
N LEU A 25 -3.68 0.70 -14.17
CA LEU A 25 -2.23 0.59 -14.34
C LEU A 25 -1.84 0.05 -15.71
N LYS A 26 -2.55 -0.96 -16.22
CA LYS A 26 -2.34 -1.46 -17.58
C LYS A 26 -2.62 -0.40 -18.63
N GLN A 27 -3.71 0.38 -18.47
CA GLN A 27 -4.02 1.50 -19.36
C GLN A 27 -2.94 2.58 -19.33
N TRP A 28 -2.29 2.79 -18.19
CA TRP A 28 -1.14 3.68 -18.04
C TRP A 28 0.18 3.06 -18.51
N GLY A 29 0.15 1.91 -19.19
CA GLY A 29 1.34 1.27 -19.76
C GLY A 29 2.20 0.51 -18.75
N VAL A 30 1.66 0.19 -17.57
CA VAL A 30 2.35 -0.70 -16.62
C VAL A 30 2.04 -2.15 -16.97
N ASN A 31 3.01 -2.82 -17.59
CA ASN A 31 2.77 -4.11 -18.26
C ASN A 31 3.28 -5.33 -17.47
N ASP A 32 4.30 -5.16 -16.64
CA ASP A 32 4.99 -6.28 -15.95
C ASP A 32 4.27 -6.71 -14.65
N LEU A 33 2.95 -6.64 -14.63
CA LEU A 33 2.16 -6.96 -13.45
C LEU A 33 2.12 -8.47 -13.20
N HIS A 34 2.68 -8.91 -12.08
CA HIS A 34 2.62 -10.30 -11.64
C HIS A 34 1.27 -10.59 -10.99
N PRO A 35 0.45 -11.51 -11.54
CA PRO A 35 -0.89 -11.75 -11.00
C PRO A 35 -0.84 -12.40 -9.62
N ILE A 36 -1.72 -11.92 -8.72
CA ILE A 36 -1.96 -12.49 -7.40
C ILE A 36 -3.45 -12.78 -7.25
N SER A 37 -3.81 -14.05 -7.15
CA SER A 37 -5.21 -14.47 -6.98
C SER A 37 -5.57 -14.81 -5.52
N LEU A 38 -4.56 -14.96 -4.67
CA LEU A 38 -4.71 -15.50 -3.32
C LEU A 38 -4.13 -14.56 -2.27
N LEU A 39 -4.88 -14.41 -1.18
CA LEU A 39 -4.45 -13.83 0.08
C LEU A 39 -4.37 -14.94 1.13
N LYS A 40 -3.21 -15.10 1.75
CA LYS A 40 -2.99 -16.07 2.84
C LYS A 40 -2.64 -15.34 4.12
N LYS A 41 -3.47 -15.49 5.14
CA LYS A 41 -3.19 -14.99 6.49
C LYS A 41 -2.66 -16.13 7.33
N LYS A 42 -1.41 -16.02 7.77
CA LYS A 42 -0.76 -17.07 8.57
C LYS A 42 -0.91 -16.75 10.07
N LYS A 43 -1.56 -17.66 10.79
CA LYS A 43 -1.71 -17.74 12.26
C LYS A 43 -1.71 -19.23 12.66
N LYS A 44 -1.99 -19.54 13.94
CA LYS A 44 -2.23 -20.92 14.43
C LYS A 44 -3.23 -21.71 13.55
N LYS A 45 -4.22 -21.03 12.97
CA LYS A 45 -5.05 -21.55 11.87
C LYS A 45 -4.88 -20.62 10.65
N PRO A 46 -4.31 -21.09 9.54
CA PRO A 46 -4.18 -20.30 8.34
C PRO A 46 -5.55 -20.08 7.69
N TYR A 47 -5.75 -18.91 7.10
CA TYR A 47 -6.93 -18.61 6.30
C TYR A 47 -6.49 -18.19 4.90
N THR A 48 -7.21 -18.69 3.90
CA THR A 48 -7.00 -18.36 2.49
C THR A 48 -8.24 -17.63 1.98
N PHE A 49 -8.04 -16.53 1.29
CA PHE A 49 -9.08 -15.77 0.62
C PHE A 49 -8.72 -15.64 -0.86
N LEU A 50 -9.68 -15.95 -1.72
CA LEU A 50 -9.58 -15.68 -3.15
C LEU A 50 -10.01 -14.24 -3.40
N PHE A 51 -9.18 -13.48 -4.10
CA PHE A 51 -9.60 -12.15 -4.53
C PHE A 51 -10.76 -12.26 -5.52
N PRO A 52 -11.77 -11.37 -5.45
CA PRO A 52 -12.91 -11.39 -6.37
C PRO A 52 -12.50 -11.05 -7.81
N LYS A 53 -11.37 -10.36 -7.97
CA LYS A 53 -10.68 -10.08 -9.24
C LYS A 53 -9.18 -10.29 -9.01
N PRO A 54 -8.39 -10.65 -10.03
CA PRO A 54 -6.94 -10.79 -9.88
C PRO A 54 -6.33 -9.50 -9.35
N ALA A 55 -5.64 -9.58 -8.22
CA ALA A 55 -4.70 -8.55 -7.79
C ALA A 55 -3.41 -8.68 -8.61
N ALA A 56 -2.46 -7.78 -8.37
CA ALA A 56 -1.13 -7.92 -8.95
C ALA A 56 -0.03 -7.54 -7.96
N SER A 57 1.20 -7.73 -8.39
CA SER A 57 2.39 -7.22 -7.75
C SER A 57 3.45 -6.79 -8.74
N LEU A 58 4.29 -5.87 -8.30
CA LEU A 58 5.43 -5.34 -9.04
C LEU A 58 6.40 -4.74 -8.03
N SER A 59 7.72 -4.77 -8.27
CA SER A 59 8.62 -3.98 -7.45
C SER A 59 8.25 -2.49 -7.56
N ARG A 60 8.42 -1.78 -6.45
CA ARG A 60 8.10 -0.35 -6.43
C ARG A 60 8.97 0.45 -7.39
N GLU A 61 10.22 0.03 -7.55
CA GLU A 61 11.17 0.66 -8.47
C GLU A 61 10.69 0.51 -9.92
N ASN A 62 10.32 -0.71 -10.33
CA ASN A 62 9.83 -0.93 -11.70
C ASN A 62 8.50 -0.21 -11.95
N LEU A 63 7.59 -0.23 -10.98
CA LEU A 63 6.33 0.53 -11.06
C LEU A 63 6.58 2.04 -11.27
N GLU A 64 7.46 2.65 -10.47
CA GLU A 64 7.75 4.09 -10.58
C GLU A 64 8.48 4.43 -11.87
N LYS A 65 9.40 3.57 -12.32
CA LYS A 65 10.08 3.71 -13.60
C LYS A 65 9.07 3.72 -14.76
N GLN A 66 8.17 2.74 -14.81
CA GLN A 66 7.17 2.65 -15.89
C GLN A 66 6.22 3.85 -15.89
N LEU A 67 5.74 4.28 -14.72
CA LEU A 67 4.88 5.46 -14.60
C LEU A 67 5.62 6.76 -15.00
N ALA A 68 6.89 6.90 -14.63
CA ALA A 68 7.70 8.05 -15.01
C ALA A 68 7.97 8.09 -16.53
N THR A 69 8.34 6.95 -17.12
CA THR A 69 8.49 6.81 -18.58
C THR A 69 7.19 7.19 -19.29
N ARG A 70 6.05 6.63 -18.84
CA ARG A 70 4.75 6.98 -19.43
C ARG A 70 4.46 8.48 -19.34
N ALA A 71 4.75 9.12 -18.21
CA ALA A 71 4.54 10.55 -18.05
C ALA A 71 5.40 11.35 -19.05
N GLN A 72 6.67 10.96 -19.24
CA GLN A 72 7.56 11.59 -20.21
C GLN A 72 7.08 11.39 -21.66
N ASP A 73 6.62 10.19 -22.00
CA ASP A 73 6.05 9.87 -23.32
C ASP A 73 4.80 10.70 -23.63
N LEU A 74 4.07 11.12 -22.60
CA LEU A 74 2.92 12.04 -22.68
C LEU A 74 3.33 13.53 -22.65
N GLY A 75 4.62 13.84 -22.74
CA GLY A 75 5.14 15.20 -22.78
C GLY A 75 5.40 15.84 -21.41
N CYS A 76 5.37 15.07 -20.32
CA CYS A 76 5.71 15.59 -19.00
C CYS A 76 7.22 15.81 -18.85
N THR A 77 7.64 17.05 -18.62
CA THR A 77 9.02 17.36 -18.24
C THR A 77 9.30 16.98 -16.78
N LEU A 78 10.29 16.12 -16.55
CA LEU A 78 10.82 15.82 -15.22
C LEU A 78 11.94 16.82 -14.87
N THR A 79 11.87 17.41 -13.69
CA THR A 79 12.89 18.33 -13.18
C THR A 79 13.08 18.15 -11.68
N ASP A 80 14.22 18.55 -11.14
CA ASP A 80 14.47 18.66 -9.70
C ASP A 80 14.21 20.09 -9.17
N GLN A 81 14.01 21.06 -10.07
CA GLN A 81 13.73 22.45 -9.74
C GLN A 81 12.26 22.65 -9.37
N THR A 82 12.02 23.19 -8.18
CA THR A 82 10.65 23.43 -7.68
C THR A 82 10.15 24.78 -8.17
N ALA A 83 9.02 24.79 -8.89
CA ALA A 83 8.25 26.02 -9.11
C ALA A 83 7.43 26.35 -7.84
N ASP A 84 7.43 27.62 -7.45
CA ASP A 84 6.77 28.11 -6.24
C ASP A 84 5.63 29.08 -6.61
N PRO A 85 4.36 28.86 -6.20
CA PRO A 85 3.83 27.71 -5.46
C PRO A 85 3.40 26.53 -6.36
N PRO A 86 3.46 25.28 -5.87
CA PRO A 86 3.01 24.11 -6.64
C PRO A 86 1.48 24.03 -6.73
N THR A 87 0.95 23.68 -7.91
CA THR A 87 -0.48 23.41 -8.08
C THR A 87 -0.92 22.14 -7.33
N PHE A 88 -0.11 21.08 -7.40
CA PHE A 88 -0.37 19.80 -6.71
C PHE A 88 0.83 19.41 -5.85
N VAL A 89 0.56 18.87 -4.66
CA VAL A 89 1.60 18.39 -3.74
C VAL A 89 1.48 16.87 -3.57
N ALA A 90 2.44 16.14 -4.15
CA ALA A 90 2.52 14.67 -4.10
C ALA A 90 3.80 14.16 -3.40
N THR A 91 4.36 14.96 -2.49
CA THR A 91 5.68 14.74 -1.86
C THR A 91 5.74 13.63 -0.82
N GLY A 92 4.67 12.83 -0.70
CA GLY A 92 4.54 11.79 0.33
C GLY A 92 4.50 12.36 1.75
N LYS A 93 4.80 11.50 2.72
CA LYS A 93 4.65 11.81 4.15
C LYS A 93 5.71 12.79 4.62
N ARG A 94 5.30 13.76 5.44
CA ARG A 94 6.19 14.57 6.28
C ARG A 94 5.61 14.55 7.69
N GLY A 95 6.32 13.95 8.65
CA GLY A 95 5.78 13.82 10.01
C GLY A 95 6.79 13.31 11.02
N PRO A 96 6.52 13.54 12.31
CA PRO A 96 7.44 13.21 13.40
C PRO A 96 7.61 11.70 13.60
N THR A 97 8.61 11.36 14.41
CA THR A 97 8.91 10.00 14.87
C THR A 97 7.65 9.33 15.44
N ALA A 98 7.20 8.26 14.80
CA ALA A 98 6.14 7.40 15.30
C ALA A 98 6.72 6.27 16.16
N PRO A 99 5.90 5.61 17.01
CA PRO A 99 6.34 4.45 17.76
C PRO A 99 6.62 3.21 16.89
N TYR A 100 6.43 3.32 15.57
CA TYR A 100 6.64 2.25 14.60
C TYR A 100 7.75 2.64 13.62
N PHE A 101 8.57 1.65 13.25
CA PHE A 101 9.44 1.75 12.08
C PHE A 101 8.93 0.83 10.98
N GLY A 102 9.01 1.30 9.74
CA GLY A 102 8.76 0.48 8.57
C GLY A 102 10.02 -0.27 8.18
N PHE A 103 9.86 -1.35 7.43
CA PHE A 103 11.00 -2.05 6.84
C PHE A 103 10.60 -2.66 5.50
N LYS A 104 11.58 -2.81 4.61
CA LYS A 104 11.40 -3.44 3.30
C LYS A 104 12.67 -4.11 2.85
N GLY A 105 12.50 -5.20 2.12
CA GLY A 105 13.52 -5.66 1.20
C GLY A 105 13.00 -6.75 0.30
N THR A 106 13.96 -7.41 -0.33
CA THR A 106 13.73 -8.43 -1.33
C THR A 106 14.35 -9.74 -0.86
N LEU A 107 13.62 -10.80 -1.11
CA LEU A 107 13.98 -12.18 -0.84
C LEU A 107 14.11 -12.92 -2.17
N PRO A 108 14.96 -13.97 -2.22
CA PRO A 108 14.94 -14.91 -3.33
C PRO A 108 13.58 -15.63 -3.39
N SER A 109 13.41 -16.44 -4.43
CA SER A 109 12.23 -17.30 -4.57
C SER A 109 11.97 -18.12 -3.30
N LEU A 110 10.72 -18.08 -2.84
CA LEU A 110 10.24 -18.90 -1.73
C LEU A 110 9.52 -20.11 -2.31
N ASP A 111 9.80 -21.29 -1.74
CA ASP A 111 9.09 -22.53 -2.07
C ASP A 111 7.70 -22.57 -1.42
N VAL A 112 6.83 -21.67 -1.89
CA VAL A 112 5.43 -21.54 -1.49
C VAL A 112 4.59 -21.12 -2.69
N GLU A 113 3.29 -21.42 -2.64
CA GLU A 113 2.35 -20.94 -3.65
C GLU A 113 2.40 -19.40 -3.79
N PRO A 114 2.46 -18.85 -5.01
CA PRO A 114 2.53 -17.41 -5.25
C PRO A 114 1.22 -16.74 -4.80
N ALA A 115 1.31 -16.00 -3.70
CA ALA A 115 0.18 -15.34 -3.06
C ALA A 115 0.65 -14.11 -2.27
N LEU A 116 -0.29 -13.24 -1.89
CA LEU A 116 -0.05 -12.24 -0.86
C LEU A 116 -0.12 -12.92 0.51
N TYR A 117 0.99 -13.01 1.24
CA TYR A 117 1.01 -13.53 2.61
C TYR A 117 1.04 -12.39 3.61
N LEU A 118 0.11 -12.39 4.56
CA LEU A 118 0.04 -11.39 5.63
C LEU A 118 0.19 -12.05 7.01
N PHE A 119 1.10 -11.50 7.80
CA PHE A 119 1.42 -11.92 9.16
C PHE A 119 1.07 -10.78 10.13
N PRO A 120 -0.16 -10.74 10.64
CA PRO A 120 -0.53 -9.83 11.73
C PRO A 120 0.02 -10.38 13.05
N LEU A 121 0.90 -9.61 13.68
CA LEU A 121 1.65 -10.01 14.86
C LEU A 121 1.44 -8.96 15.98
N PRO A 122 1.57 -9.31 17.26
CA PRO A 122 1.47 -8.32 18.34
C PRO A 122 2.48 -7.18 18.13
N GLY A 123 1.99 -5.96 17.87
CA GLY A 123 2.83 -4.79 17.64
C GLY A 123 3.56 -4.76 16.28
N ALA A 124 3.22 -5.64 15.34
CA ALA A 124 3.85 -5.70 14.02
C ALA A 124 2.89 -6.21 12.92
N TYR A 125 3.25 -5.91 11.69
CA TYR A 125 2.58 -6.43 10.50
C TYR A 125 3.63 -6.67 9.43
N ILE A 126 3.60 -7.85 8.82
CA ILE A 126 4.56 -8.24 7.78
C ILE A 126 3.78 -8.82 6.59
N GLY A 127 4.10 -8.32 5.41
CA GLY A 127 3.56 -8.78 4.14
C GLY A 127 4.66 -9.37 3.26
N PHE A 128 4.31 -10.43 2.53
CA PHE A 128 5.13 -11.00 1.47
C PHE A 128 4.31 -11.10 0.21
N CYS A 129 4.89 -10.73 -0.92
CA CYS A 129 4.27 -10.95 -2.23
C CYS A 129 5.35 -11.28 -3.26
N PRO A 130 5.08 -12.18 -4.22
CA PRO A 130 5.99 -12.39 -5.33
C PRO A 130 6.12 -11.08 -6.12
N ILE A 131 7.28 -10.82 -6.69
CA ILE A 131 7.53 -9.71 -7.62
C ILE A 131 8.25 -10.28 -8.85
N GLU A 132 8.73 -9.42 -9.73
CA GLU A 132 9.47 -9.83 -10.93
C GLU A 132 10.73 -10.63 -10.63
N ASN A 133 11.25 -11.32 -11.66
CA ASN A 133 12.49 -12.11 -11.61
C ASN A 133 12.47 -13.27 -10.58
N GLY A 134 11.29 -13.76 -10.20
CA GLY A 134 11.15 -14.85 -9.23
C GLY A 134 11.48 -14.42 -7.80
N GLU A 135 11.61 -13.13 -7.54
CA GLU A 135 11.88 -12.59 -6.21
C GLU A 135 10.60 -12.37 -5.40
N TRP A 136 10.78 -12.11 -4.11
CA TRP A 136 9.67 -11.81 -3.19
C TRP A 136 9.93 -10.49 -2.48
N ASN A 137 8.95 -9.59 -2.52
CA ASN A 137 8.97 -8.43 -1.65
C ASN A 137 8.58 -8.85 -0.22
N CYS A 138 9.39 -8.45 0.76
CA CYS A 138 9.06 -8.49 2.18
C CYS A 138 8.96 -7.05 2.69
N ALA A 139 7.81 -6.67 3.22
CA ALA A 139 7.59 -5.32 3.73
C ALA A 139 6.67 -5.31 4.94
N GLY A 140 6.87 -4.37 5.84
CA GLY A 140 6.09 -4.33 7.06
C GLY A 140 6.37 -3.12 7.93
N TRP A 141 5.79 -3.15 9.11
CA TRP A 141 6.08 -2.21 10.18
C TRP A 141 6.04 -2.94 11.52
N MET A 142 6.81 -2.45 12.49
CA MET A 142 6.79 -2.97 13.86
C MET A 142 7.11 -1.86 14.86
N ARG A 143 6.75 -2.07 16.13
CA ARG A 143 7.09 -1.13 17.22
C ARG A 143 8.60 -1.01 17.38
N GLN A 144 9.12 0.21 17.53
CA GLN A 144 10.56 0.47 17.68
C GLN A 144 11.19 -0.25 18.89
N LYS A 145 10.45 -0.37 19.99
CA LYS A 145 10.92 -1.02 21.24
C LYS A 145 10.33 -2.43 21.44
N GLY A 146 9.95 -3.12 20.35
CA GLY A 146 9.36 -4.46 20.40
C GLY A 146 10.37 -5.56 20.00
N PRO A 147 10.11 -6.82 20.38
CA PRO A 147 10.88 -7.94 19.87
C PRO A 147 10.69 -8.09 18.35
N ILE A 148 11.75 -8.49 17.64
CA ILE A 148 11.65 -8.88 16.23
C ILE A 148 10.75 -10.12 16.15
N PRO A 149 9.64 -10.08 15.40
CA PRO A 149 8.74 -11.22 15.32
C PRO A 149 9.41 -12.41 14.64
N GLN A 150 9.28 -13.60 15.21
CA GLN A 150 9.63 -14.84 14.53
C GLN A 150 8.53 -15.25 13.56
N LEU A 151 8.93 -15.64 12.35
CA LEU A 151 8.04 -16.11 11.30
C LEU A 151 8.24 -17.61 11.07
N PRO A 152 7.18 -18.35 10.70
CA PRO A 152 7.31 -19.75 10.35
C PRO A 152 8.08 -19.90 9.03
N PRO A 153 8.90 -20.96 8.87
CA PRO A 153 9.50 -21.28 7.58
C PRO A 153 8.47 -21.39 6.44
N PRO A 154 8.85 -21.04 5.20
CA PRO A 154 10.15 -20.50 4.79
C PRO A 154 10.28 -18.97 4.97
N PHE A 155 9.33 -18.33 5.64
CA PHE A 155 9.32 -16.87 5.79
C PHE A 155 10.34 -16.43 6.85
N SER A 156 11.13 -15.43 6.50
CA SER A 156 12.06 -14.78 7.42
C SER A 156 12.18 -13.30 7.10
N ILE A 157 12.60 -12.50 8.09
CA ILE A 157 12.96 -11.10 7.87
C ILE A 157 14.49 -11.04 7.76
N PRO A 158 15.05 -10.78 6.57
CA PRO A 158 16.49 -10.63 6.40
C PRO A 158 17.11 -9.64 7.39
N ALA A 159 18.24 -10.01 8.01
CA ALA A 159 18.93 -9.15 8.97
C ALA A 159 19.27 -7.76 8.38
N LYS A 160 19.65 -7.70 7.10
CA LYS A 160 19.88 -6.45 6.34
C LYS A 160 18.68 -5.50 6.33
N ILE A 161 17.45 -6.03 6.35
CA ILE A 161 16.21 -5.26 6.36
C ILE A 161 15.92 -4.69 7.75
N LEU A 162 16.34 -5.39 8.81
CA LEU A 162 16.22 -4.92 10.19
C LEU A 162 17.31 -3.88 10.54
N GLN A 163 18.47 -3.98 9.89
CA GLN A 163 19.58 -3.02 10.02
C GLN A 163 19.31 -1.73 9.21
N GLY A 164 18.64 -1.85 8.06
CA GLY A 164 18.15 -0.72 7.28
C GLY A 164 16.92 -0.11 7.93
N GLN A 165 17.11 0.78 8.92
CA GLN A 165 16.01 1.55 9.49
C GLN A 165 15.34 2.36 8.38
N ALA A 166 14.13 1.96 7.98
CA ALA A 166 13.32 2.83 7.16
C ALA A 166 12.74 3.95 8.04
N PRO A 167 12.42 5.12 7.45
CA PRO A 167 11.99 6.28 8.23
C PRO A 167 10.81 5.95 9.17
N PRO A 168 10.74 6.64 10.32
CA PRO A 168 9.63 6.47 11.25
C PRO A 168 8.28 6.58 10.54
N PHE A 169 7.36 5.68 10.88
CA PHE A 169 6.09 5.54 10.17
C PHE A 169 4.94 6.17 10.97
N ALA A 170 4.55 7.40 10.65
CA ALA A 170 3.40 8.06 11.26
C ALA A 170 2.15 8.02 10.36
N PHE A 171 0.97 7.93 10.99
CA PHE A 171 -0.29 8.22 10.30
C PHE A 171 -0.47 9.73 10.24
N GLN A 172 -0.42 10.28 9.03
CA GLN A 172 -0.63 11.71 8.82
C GLN A 172 -2.13 12.00 8.68
N ARG A 173 -2.65 12.88 9.55
CA ARG A 173 -3.99 13.43 9.38
C ARG A 173 -3.99 14.44 8.22
N PRO A 174 -5.13 14.61 7.52
CA PRO A 174 -5.28 15.67 6.52
C PRO A 174 -4.88 17.03 7.09
N SER A 175 -3.87 17.66 6.49
CA SER A 175 -3.42 19.02 6.83
C SER A 175 -3.51 19.90 5.58
N PRO A 176 -3.98 21.15 5.68
CA PRO A 176 -3.88 22.11 4.59
C PRO A 176 -2.41 22.23 4.15
N LYS A 177 -2.17 22.23 2.84
CA LYS A 177 -0.86 22.56 2.25
C LYS A 177 -1.08 23.66 1.21
N GLU A 178 -0.02 24.37 0.88
CA GLU A 178 -0.01 25.21 -0.32
C GLU A 178 -0.17 24.31 -1.55
N GLY A 179 -1.18 24.59 -2.37
CA GLY A 179 -1.60 23.71 -3.46
C GLY A 179 -2.51 22.54 -3.01
N LEU A 180 -2.96 21.76 -4.00
CA LEU A 180 -3.84 20.62 -3.75
C LEU A 180 -3.00 19.37 -3.40
N ALA A 181 -2.99 19.00 -2.12
CA ALA A 181 -2.27 17.82 -1.64
C ALA A 181 -2.98 16.52 -2.07
N ILE A 182 -2.19 15.57 -2.60
CA ILE A 182 -2.66 14.26 -3.06
C ILE A 182 -1.85 13.11 -2.41
N GLY A 183 -2.45 11.92 -2.39
CA GLY A 183 -1.87 10.72 -1.79
C GLY A 183 -1.40 10.92 -0.35
N ASP A 184 -0.22 10.34 -0.04
CA ASP A 184 0.39 10.40 1.28
C ASP A 184 0.76 11.83 1.74
N ALA A 185 0.86 12.80 0.82
CA ALA A 185 1.12 14.19 1.17
C ALA A 185 -0.08 14.86 1.85
N LEU A 186 -1.29 14.44 1.47
CA LEU A 186 -2.52 14.81 2.16
C LEU A 186 -2.63 14.00 3.46
N THR A 187 -2.47 12.68 3.38
CA THR A 187 -2.75 11.77 4.51
C THR A 187 -2.33 10.34 4.20
N SER A 188 -1.91 9.63 5.24
CA SER A 188 -1.44 8.25 5.09
C SER A 188 -2.40 7.24 5.71
N LEU A 189 -2.74 6.22 4.91
CA LEU A 189 -3.42 5.03 5.41
C LEU A 189 -2.46 4.02 6.05
N PRO A 190 -2.95 3.22 7.01
CA PRO A 190 -2.19 2.08 7.49
C PRO A 190 -1.87 1.07 6.37
N PRO A 191 -0.61 0.60 6.26
CA PRO A 191 -0.19 -0.27 5.15
C PRO A 191 -0.94 -1.59 5.12
N ALA A 192 -1.43 -2.03 6.28
CA ALA A 192 -2.17 -3.28 6.42
C ALA A 192 -3.49 -3.33 5.65
N THR A 193 -3.98 -2.19 5.17
CA THR A 193 -5.15 -2.13 4.27
C THR A 193 -4.82 -2.51 2.82
N GLY A 194 -3.55 -2.37 2.42
CA GLY A 194 -3.13 -2.49 1.02
C GLY A 194 -3.74 -1.41 0.12
N CYS A 195 -4.27 -0.31 0.67
CA CYS A 195 -4.96 0.75 -0.10
C CYS A 195 -4.08 1.97 -0.39
N GLY A 196 -2.84 2.03 0.10
CA GLY A 196 -2.01 3.24 -0.01
C GLY A 196 -1.78 3.69 -1.45
N LEU A 197 -1.56 2.72 -2.35
CA LEU A 197 -1.37 3.00 -3.78
C LEU A 197 -2.67 3.44 -4.45
N SER A 198 -3.77 2.72 -4.20
CA SER A 198 -5.11 3.08 -4.66
C SER A 198 -5.48 4.52 -4.30
N VAL A 199 -5.22 4.89 -3.05
CA VAL A 199 -5.43 6.26 -2.57
C VAL A 199 -4.62 7.25 -3.37
N ALA A 200 -3.33 6.99 -3.62
CA ALA A 200 -2.48 7.90 -4.36
C ALA A 200 -3.00 8.12 -5.79
N PHE A 201 -3.31 7.05 -6.52
CA PHE A 201 -3.82 7.14 -7.90
C PHE A 201 -5.19 7.79 -7.98
N THR A 202 -6.11 7.34 -7.14
CA THR A 202 -7.47 7.88 -7.07
C THR A 202 -7.45 9.37 -6.74
N SER A 203 -6.61 9.78 -5.78
CA SER A 203 -6.46 11.19 -5.41
C SER A 203 -5.89 12.05 -6.53
N ALA A 204 -4.92 11.51 -7.29
CA ALA A 204 -4.31 12.21 -8.40
C ALA A 204 -5.33 12.42 -9.53
N TYR A 205 -6.09 11.39 -9.86
CA TYR A 205 -7.13 11.47 -10.88
C TYR A 205 -8.23 12.49 -10.52
N LEU A 206 -8.79 12.41 -9.32
CA LEU A 206 -9.83 13.35 -8.88
C LEU A 206 -9.33 14.79 -8.79
N ALA A 207 -8.05 14.96 -8.47
CA ALA A 207 -7.41 16.27 -8.48
C ALA A 207 -7.34 16.86 -9.90
N CYS A 208 -7.19 16.02 -10.93
CA CYS A 208 -7.22 16.43 -12.34
C CYS A 208 -8.63 16.69 -12.88
N THR A 209 -9.67 16.04 -12.36
CA THR A 209 -11.07 16.22 -12.84
C THR A 209 -11.83 17.34 -12.13
N HIS A 210 -11.15 18.21 -11.36
CA HIS A 210 -11.73 19.31 -10.59
C HIS A 210 -12.79 18.91 -9.54
N GLU A 211 -12.89 17.63 -9.19
CA GLU A 211 -13.74 17.12 -8.10
C GLU A 211 -13.01 17.13 -6.73
N ALA A 212 -11.95 17.94 -6.62
CA ALA A 212 -11.07 18.02 -5.47
C ALA A 212 -11.79 18.32 -4.13
N GLN A 213 -12.94 18.99 -4.15
CA GLN A 213 -13.74 19.22 -2.95
C GLN A 213 -14.51 17.96 -2.51
N GLN A 214 -15.03 17.17 -3.46
CA GLN A 214 -15.71 15.89 -3.18
C GLN A 214 -14.72 14.84 -2.65
N TRP A 215 -13.46 14.92 -3.11
CA TRP A 215 -12.35 14.08 -2.66
C TRP A 215 -12.14 14.09 -1.14
N HIS A 216 -12.14 15.25 -0.49
CA HIS A 216 -11.92 15.33 0.96
C HIS A 216 -12.98 14.57 1.78
N ALA A 217 -14.24 14.59 1.33
CA ALA A 217 -15.35 13.92 2.00
C ALA A 217 -15.29 12.39 1.80
N LEU A 218 -15.11 11.94 0.57
CA LEU A 218 -14.96 10.51 0.24
C LEU A 218 -13.78 9.91 1.02
N TYR A 219 -12.66 10.64 1.06
CA TYR A 219 -11.45 10.20 1.74
C TYR A 219 -11.61 10.05 3.26
N ARG A 220 -12.31 10.98 3.93
CA ARG A 220 -12.56 10.88 5.38
C ARG A 220 -13.28 9.60 5.74
N SER A 221 -14.21 9.14 4.90
CA SER A 221 -14.95 7.89 5.12
C SER A 221 -14.02 6.66 5.02
N THR A 222 -13.20 6.60 3.97
CA THR A 222 -12.22 5.52 3.76
C THR A 222 -11.17 5.49 4.85
N TYR A 223 -10.66 6.66 5.27
CA TYR A 223 -9.67 6.78 6.35
C TYR A 223 -10.19 6.20 7.67
N ARG A 224 -11.44 6.51 8.06
CA ARG A 224 -12.05 5.96 9.28
C ARG A 224 -12.17 4.44 9.22
N THR A 225 -12.62 3.90 8.09
CA THR A 225 -12.71 2.44 7.87
C THR A 225 -11.32 1.78 7.91
N ALA A 226 -10.32 2.44 7.30
CA ALA A 226 -8.93 1.97 7.30
C ALA A 226 -8.32 1.96 8.71
N LEU A 227 -8.58 2.98 9.53
CA LEU A 227 -8.17 3.01 10.93
C LEU A 227 -8.84 1.91 11.75
N LEU A 228 -10.15 1.70 11.57
CA LEU A 228 -10.87 0.62 12.23
C LEU A 228 -10.28 -0.74 11.85
N PHE A 229 -10.02 -0.96 10.56
CA PHE A 229 -9.40 -2.19 10.09
C PHE A 229 -8.01 -2.39 10.69
N HIS A 230 -7.19 -1.34 10.73
CA HIS A 230 -5.89 -1.38 11.39
C HIS A 230 -6.00 -1.69 12.89
N PHE A 231 -6.94 -1.05 13.59
CA PHE A 231 -7.20 -1.30 15.01
C PHE A 231 -7.57 -2.78 15.24
N LEU A 232 -8.50 -3.32 14.45
CA LEU A 232 -8.87 -4.73 14.50
C LEU A 232 -7.68 -5.65 14.20
N LEU A 233 -6.86 -5.31 13.21
CA LEU A 233 -5.67 -6.08 12.84
C LEU A 233 -4.59 -6.12 13.94
N THR A 234 -4.54 -5.08 14.76
CA THR A 234 -3.50 -4.89 15.78
C THR A 234 -3.94 -5.31 17.19
N HIS A 235 -5.23 -5.59 17.40
CA HIS A 235 -5.79 -6.05 18.68
C HIS A 235 -6.09 -7.56 18.64
N PRO A 236 -5.29 -8.40 19.32
CA PRO A 236 -5.37 -9.87 19.21
C PRO A 236 -6.74 -10.45 19.58
N THR A 237 -7.41 -9.87 20.59
CA THR A 237 -8.70 -10.33 21.11
C THR A 237 -9.84 -10.06 20.13
N LEU A 238 -9.93 -8.84 19.61
CA LEU A 238 -10.94 -8.47 18.60
C LEU A 238 -10.75 -9.25 17.30
N LEU A 239 -9.49 -9.51 16.92
CA LEU A 239 -9.19 -10.27 15.71
C LEU A 239 -9.65 -11.74 15.78
N GLN A 240 -9.67 -12.34 16.98
CA GLN A 240 -10.23 -13.69 17.17
C GLN A 240 -11.74 -13.69 16.90
N SER A 241 -12.46 -12.70 17.44
CA SER A 241 -13.90 -12.53 17.21
C SER A 241 -14.22 -12.27 15.73
N VAL A 242 -13.45 -11.41 15.06
CA VAL A 242 -13.62 -11.15 13.61
C VAL A 242 -13.34 -12.39 12.77
N ASN A 243 -12.34 -13.21 13.12
CA ASN A 243 -12.05 -14.44 12.40
C ASN A 243 -13.21 -15.46 12.53
N ILE A 244 -13.75 -15.65 13.74
CA ILE A 244 -14.95 -16.48 13.98
C ILE A 244 -16.09 -15.94 13.10
N PHE A 245 -16.35 -14.64 13.18
CA PHE A 245 -17.42 -14.00 12.43
C PHE A 245 -17.24 -14.14 10.90
N SER A 246 -16.02 -14.00 10.38
CA SER A 246 -15.74 -14.14 8.94
C SER A 246 -15.91 -15.57 8.43
N THR A 247 -15.69 -16.57 9.29
CA THR A 247 -15.89 -17.98 8.96
C THR A 247 -17.39 -18.31 8.82
N PHE A 248 -18.22 -17.71 9.69
CA PHE A 248 -19.67 -17.91 9.66
C PHE A 248 -20.42 -16.96 8.70
N PHE A 249 -19.83 -15.80 8.38
CA PHE A 249 -20.45 -14.77 7.53
C PHE A 249 -19.49 -14.28 6.43
N PRO A 250 -19.10 -15.13 5.47
CA PRO A 250 -18.18 -14.77 4.38
C PRO A 250 -18.70 -13.59 3.54
N ILE A 251 -20.02 -13.49 3.36
CA ILE A 251 -20.68 -12.36 2.67
C ILE A 251 -20.40 -11.03 3.37
N LEU A 252 -20.38 -11.00 4.71
CA LEU A 252 -20.09 -9.78 5.45
C LEU A 252 -18.64 -9.36 5.28
N SER A 253 -17.70 -10.32 5.31
CA SER A 253 -16.27 -10.03 5.09
C SER A 253 -16.02 -9.43 3.70
N LYS A 254 -16.70 -9.95 2.66
CA LYS A 254 -16.71 -9.39 1.31
C LYS A 254 -17.29 -7.96 1.30
N LYS A 255 -18.44 -7.73 1.93
CA LYS A 255 -19.06 -6.38 2.04
C LYS A 255 -18.16 -5.38 2.77
N ILE A 256 -17.48 -5.79 3.84
CA ILE A 256 -16.53 -4.94 4.57
C ILE A 256 -15.32 -4.61 3.70
N TYR A 257 -14.75 -5.61 3.03
CA TYR A 257 -13.67 -5.40 2.06
C TYR A 257 -14.11 -4.39 1.00
N GLU A 258 -15.24 -4.61 0.32
CA GLU A 258 -15.77 -3.73 -0.71
C GLU A 258 -16.05 -2.30 -0.22
N LYS A 259 -16.51 -2.14 1.03
CA LYS A 259 -16.70 -0.82 1.66
C LYS A 259 -15.40 -0.12 2.05
N SER A 260 -14.34 -0.89 2.31
CA SER A 260 -13.01 -0.32 2.61
C SER A 260 -12.26 0.12 1.35
N ARG A 261 -12.72 -0.29 0.16
CA ARG A 261 -12.11 0.07 -1.13
C ARG A 261 -12.71 1.37 -1.64
N LEU A 262 -11.84 2.22 -2.20
CA LEU A 262 -12.29 3.33 -3.01
C LEU A 262 -12.77 2.75 -4.33
N LYS A 263 -14.04 2.99 -4.67
CA LYS A 263 -14.61 2.65 -5.97
C LYS A 263 -14.72 3.95 -6.73
N ILE A 264 -13.74 4.24 -7.58
CA ILE A 264 -13.85 5.32 -8.54
C ILE A 264 -13.86 4.67 -9.91
N ASN A 265 -14.89 4.99 -10.68
CA ASN A 265 -14.90 4.67 -12.09
C ASN A 265 -14.10 5.79 -12.77
N PHE A 266 -12.94 5.45 -13.33
CA PHE A 266 -12.03 6.42 -13.94
C PHE A 266 -12.53 6.96 -15.29
N GLY A 267 -13.86 7.03 -15.50
CA GLY A 267 -14.49 7.59 -16.71
C GLY A 267 -13.84 7.06 -17.99
N HIS A 268 -14.20 5.84 -18.40
CA HIS A 268 -13.67 5.26 -19.62
C HIS A 268 -14.44 5.79 -20.85
N ASP A 269 -14.16 7.03 -21.24
CA ASP A 269 -14.48 7.56 -22.56
C ASP A 269 -13.18 7.95 -23.29
#